data_AF-W2WPW8-F1
#
_entry.id   AF-W2WPW8-F1
#
_cell.length_a   1.000
_cell.length_b   1.000
_cell.length_c   1.000
_cell.angle_alpha   90.00
_cell.angle_beta   90.00
_cell.angle_gamma   90.00
#
_symmetry.space_group_name_H-M   'P 1'
#
loop_
_entity.id
_entity.type
_entity.pdbx_description
1 polymer ?
#
loop_
_entity_poly.entity_id
_entity_poly.type
_entity_poly.pdbx_seq_one_letter_code
_entity_poly.pdbx_strand_id
1 'polypeptide(L)'
;MTKLDKNPTSTCAKVLETAGTDQEDYGPPSFALRNLLGSLLADSDYRTMIPSIVYRLARCAKKDVDVLSHMLEYVKNGIVLGLKLFGATTYLLDNLIIFSEMWETPTPSVAQMTARFEATTMSGLLSSTEKSSVCNKFKAGDYDANGIIYEHDEYWNKASKIQDQASVLLMSSELDPMAPSKYATYFLDALDGDKKELITFKYTTQGNLAEGDLDKLNKTCVEDQISSALNWTIPIDQQYTYLSTDDAYDGVFDSSLSVDKVPVTEEDASSMEEAKDASGVRD
;
A
#
# COMPACT_ATOMS: atom_id res chain seq x y z
N MET A 1 8.47 -16.06 6.81
CA MET A 1 9.74 -15.60 6.21
C MET A 1 10.78 -16.72 6.17
N THR A 2 11.56 -16.96 7.22
CA THR A 2 12.74 -17.87 7.19
C THR A 2 12.45 -19.32 6.75
N LYS A 3 11.25 -19.85 7.01
CA LYS A 3 10.85 -21.20 6.53
C LYS A 3 10.81 -21.28 5.00
N LEU A 4 10.38 -20.20 4.33
CA LEU A 4 10.31 -20.12 2.87
C LEU A 4 11.72 -20.02 2.27
N ASP A 5 12.58 -19.18 2.86
CA ASP A 5 13.96 -18.99 2.36
C ASP A 5 14.82 -20.26 2.49
N LYS A 6 14.56 -21.07 3.52
CA LYS A 6 15.22 -22.37 3.70
C LYS A 6 14.79 -23.42 2.68
N ASN A 7 13.64 -23.24 2.02
CA ASN A 7 13.12 -24.17 1.03
C ASN A 7 12.46 -23.41 -0.14
N PRO A 8 13.27 -22.72 -0.96
CA PRO A 8 12.76 -21.85 -2.02
C PRO A 8 12.06 -22.63 -3.14
N THR A 9 12.31 -23.94 -3.25
CA THR A 9 11.66 -24.80 -4.25
C THR A 9 10.34 -25.40 -3.77
N SER A 10 9.91 -25.12 -2.53
CA SER A 10 8.61 -25.56 -2.02
C SER A 10 7.45 -24.98 -2.82
N THR A 11 6.31 -25.68 -2.83
CA THR A 11 5.14 -25.27 -3.61
C THR A 11 4.69 -23.85 -3.28
N CYS A 12 4.56 -23.49 -1.99
CA CYS A 12 4.12 -22.14 -1.62
C CYS A 12 5.21 -21.08 -1.78
N ALA A 13 6.50 -21.44 -1.77
CA ALA A 13 7.55 -20.50 -2.15
C ALA A 13 7.44 -20.14 -3.64
N LYS A 14 7.19 -21.12 -4.51
CA LYS A 14 6.94 -20.90 -5.94
C LYS A 14 5.65 -20.14 -6.23
N VAL A 15 4.59 -20.36 -5.45
CA VAL A 15 3.36 -19.54 -5.54
C VAL A 15 3.68 -18.06 -5.28
N LEU A 16 4.61 -17.74 -4.38
CA LEU A 16 5.01 -16.35 -4.16
C LEU A 16 5.87 -15.77 -5.30
N GLU A 17 6.56 -16.59 -6.09
CA GLU A 17 7.29 -16.12 -7.28
C GLU A 17 6.32 -15.53 -8.33
N THR A 18 5.08 -16.04 -8.43
CA THR A 18 4.08 -15.47 -9.35
C THR A 18 3.52 -14.12 -8.89
N ALA A 19 3.70 -13.77 -7.60
CA ALA A 19 3.41 -12.45 -7.06
C ALA A 19 4.51 -11.41 -7.38
N GLY A 20 5.71 -11.88 -7.73
CA GLY A 20 6.82 -11.02 -8.11
C GLY A 20 6.56 -10.32 -9.44
N THR A 21 7.13 -9.12 -9.59
CA THR A 21 7.31 -8.53 -10.92
C THR A 21 8.18 -9.47 -11.77
N ASP A 22 8.11 -9.38 -13.10
CA ASP A 22 8.84 -10.28 -14.02
C ASP A 22 10.40 -10.11 -13.97
N GLN A 23 10.96 -9.63 -12.85
CA GLN A 23 12.38 -9.55 -12.59
C GLN A 23 12.97 -10.92 -12.21
N GLU A 24 13.95 -11.37 -12.99
CA GLU A 24 14.66 -12.65 -12.83
C GLU A 24 15.44 -12.82 -11.51
N ASP A 25 15.56 -11.78 -10.67
CA ASP A 25 16.34 -11.81 -9.43
C ASP A 25 15.67 -10.98 -8.29
N TYR A 26 14.47 -11.41 -7.89
CA TYR A 26 13.68 -10.76 -6.84
C TYR A 26 14.21 -11.04 -5.41
N GLY A 27 15.32 -11.77 -5.27
CA GLY A 27 15.85 -12.23 -3.99
C GLY A 27 15.11 -13.47 -3.43
N PRO A 28 15.28 -13.78 -2.13
CA PRO A 28 14.68 -14.98 -1.53
C PRO A 28 13.15 -14.85 -1.43
N PRO A 29 12.37 -15.96 -1.36
CA PRO A 29 10.90 -15.93 -1.35
C PRO A 29 10.27 -15.06 -0.24
N SER A 30 10.97 -14.83 0.87
CA SER A 30 10.51 -13.89 1.90
C SER A 30 10.40 -12.45 1.40
N PHE A 31 11.12 -12.06 0.35
CA PHE A 31 11.03 -10.72 -0.24
C PHE A 31 9.69 -10.55 -0.94
N ALA A 32 9.27 -11.55 -1.73
CA ALA A 32 7.95 -11.58 -2.34
C ALA A 32 6.85 -11.55 -1.28
N LEU A 33 7.00 -12.30 -0.19
CA LEU A 33 6.02 -12.27 0.89
C LEU A 33 5.96 -10.91 1.60
N ARG A 34 7.10 -10.26 1.89
CA ARG A 34 7.11 -8.92 2.51
C ARG A 34 6.41 -7.90 1.62
N ASN A 35 6.65 -7.96 0.31
CA ASN A 35 6.01 -7.10 -0.66
C ASN A 35 4.50 -7.33 -0.73
N LEU A 36 4.07 -8.59 -0.87
CA LEU A 36 2.65 -8.95 -0.83
C LEU A 36 1.97 -8.41 0.42
N LEU A 37 2.52 -8.69 1.61
CA LEU A 37 1.93 -8.22 2.86
C LEU A 37 1.95 -6.70 2.98
N GLY A 38 2.95 -6.02 2.44
CA GLY A 38 2.99 -4.56 2.35
C GLY A 38 1.86 -4.00 1.50
N SER A 39 1.62 -4.59 0.32
CA SER A 39 0.53 -4.20 -0.58
C SER A 39 -0.84 -4.46 0.05
N LEU A 40 -1.05 -5.62 0.68
CA LEU A 40 -2.30 -5.91 1.41
C LEU A 40 -2.50 -4.98 2.61
N LEU A 41 -1.41 -4.57 3.27
CA LEU A 41 -1.47 -3.67 4.40
C LEU A 41 -1.86 -2.25 3.97
N ALA A 42 -1.53 -1.80 2.76
CA ALA A 42 -1.84 -0.44 2.33
C ALA A 42 -3.37 -0.20 2.28
N ASP A 43 -4.13 -1.16 1.77
CA ASP A 43 -5.57 -1.06 1.55
C ASP A 43 -6.39 -1.64 2.72
N SER A 44 -7.42 -0.94 3.19
CA SER A 44 -8.25 -1.41 4.32
C SER A 44 -9.00 -2.70 4.03
N ASP A 45 -9.41 -2.94 2.79
CA ASP A 45 -10.15 -4.14 2.39
C ASP A 45 -9.24 -5.37 2.41
N TYR A 46 -8.03 -5.20 1.86
CA TYR A 46 -7.05 -6.29 1.75
C TYR A 46 -6.39 -6.66 3.07
N ARG A 47 -6.31 -5.72 4.03
CA ARG A 47 -5.74 -5.97 5.37
C ARG A 47 -6.38 -7.18 6.04
N THR A 48 -7.69 -7.32 5.93
CA THR A 48 -8.46 -8.39 6.60
C THR A 48 -8.02 -9.79 6.15
N MET A 49 -7.42 -9.92 4.96
CA MET A 49 -6.96 -11.19 4.40
C MET A 49 -5.54 -11.56 4.85
N ILE A 50 -4.76 -10.65 5.44
CA ILE A 50 -3.39 -10.94 5.88
C ILE A 50 -3.32 -12.20 6.77
N PRO A 51 -4.19 -12.37 7.80
CA PRO A 51 -4.14 -13.55 8.64
C PRO A 51 -4.40 -14.86 7.89
N SER A 52 -5.39 -14.87 6.98
CA SER A 52 -5.75 -16.08 6.23
C SER A 52 -4.65 -16.47 5.23
N ILE A 53 -4.05 -15.49 4.55
CA ILE A 53 -2.94 -15.68 3.62
C ILE A 53 -1.70 -16.20 4.35
N VAL A 54 -1.32 -15.58 5.47
CA VAL A 54 -0.19 -16.04 6.29
C VAL A 54 -0.43 -17.46 6.80
N TYR A 55 -1.65 -17.76 7.26
CA TYR A 55 -2.03 -19.08 7.74
C TYR A 55 -1.89 -20.15 6.63
N ARG A 56 -2.45 -19.89 5.44
CA ARG A 56 -2.39 -20.80 4.29
C ARG A 56 -0.96 -21.00 3.80
N LEU A 57 -0.14 -19.94 3.75
CA LEU A 57 1.28 -20.04 3.40
C LEU A 57 2.08 -20.85 4.43
N ALA A 58 1.79 -20.68 5.73
CA ALA A 58 2.46 -21.40 6.79
C ALA A 58 2.13 -22.91 6.78
N ARG A 59 0.84 -23.23 6.54
CA ARG A 59 0.33 -24.59 6.40
C ARG A 59 0.81 -25.26 5.12
N CYS A 60 0.72 -24.55 4.00
CA CYS A 60 1.10 -24.99 2.65
C CYS A 60 0.55 -26.37 2.27
N ALA A 61 -0.74 -26.60 2.52
CA ALA A 61 -1.42 -27.81 2.06
C ALA A 61 -1.74 -27.71 0.56
N LYS A 62 -1.99 -28.85 -0.08
CA LYS A 62 -2.37 -28.89 -1.51
C LYS A 62 -3.58 -27.98 -1.82
N LYS A 63 -4.55 -27.92 -0.91
CA LYS A 63 -5.75 -27.07 -1.02
C LYS A 63 -5.47 -25.57 -0.92
N ASP A 64 -4.32 -25.17 -0.39
CA ASP A 64 -3.94 -23.76 -0.22
C ASP A 64 -3.39 -23.16 -1.51
N VAL A 65 -2.80 -23.99 -2.37
CA VAL A 65 -2.09 -23.56 -3.58
C VAL A 65 -3.03 -22.82 -4.52
N ASP A 66 -4.19 -23.41 -4.82
CA ASP A 66 -5.14 -22.83 -5.79
C ASP A 66 -5.75 -21.51 -5.28
N VAL A 67 -6.10 -21.44 -3.98
CA VAL A 67 -6.60 -20.21 -3.34
C VAL A 67 -5.57 -19.10 -3.37
N LEU A 68 -4.31 -19.41 -3.01
CA LEU A 68 -3.22 -18.44 -2.98
C LEU A 68 -2.87 -17.97 -4.40
N SER A 69 -2.85 -18.86 -5.39
CA SER A 69 -2.58 -18.52 -6.79
C SER A 69 -3.64 -17.59 -7.36
N HIS A 70 -4.94 -17.88 -7.13
CA HIS A 70 -6.04 -17.02 -7.56
C HIS A 70 -5.93 -15.60 -6.98
N MET A 71 -5.68 -15.50 -5.67
CA MET A 71 -5.52 -14.21 -5.00
C MET A 71 -4.36 -13.40 -5.59
N LEU A 72 -3.20 -14.04 -5.79
CA LEU A 72 -2.02 -13.37 -6.31
C LEU A 72 -2.21 -12.88 -7.75
N GLU A 73 -2.92 -13.66 -8.57
CA GLU A 73 -3.30 -13.23 -9.93
C GLU A 73 -4.24 -12.01 -9.88
N TYR A 74 -5.20 -12.00 -8.96
CA TYR A 74 -6.08 -10.86 -8.76
C TYR A 74 -5.30 -9.60 -8.35
N VAL A 75 -4.42 -9.71 -7.35
CA VAL A 75 -3.58 -8.58 -6.89
C VAL A 75 -2.68 -8.07 -8.03
N LYS A 76 -2.05 -8.97 -8.81
CA LYS A 76 -1.23 -8.60 -9.96
C LYS A 76 -2.04 -7.83 -11.01
N ASN A 77 -3.24 -8.32 -11.34
CA ASN A 77 -4.11 -7.69 -12.32
C ASN A 77 -4.72 -6.36 -11.83
N GLY A 78 -5.07 -6.27 -10.54
CA GLY A 78 -5.58 -5.05 -9.91
C GLY A 78 -4.55 -3.91 -9.95
N ILE A 79 -3.27 -4.20 -9.68
CA ILE A 79 -2.18 -3.22 -9.82
C ILE A 79 -2.06 -2.73 -11.27
N VAL A 80 -2.10 -3.65 -12.25
CA VAL A 80 -2.04 -3.30 -13.67
C VAL A 80 -3.24 -2.45 -14.11
N LEU A 81 -4.43 -2.74 -13.58
CA LEU A 81 -5.65 -1.99 -13.88
C LEU A 81 -5.63 -0.60 -13.22
N GLY A 82 -5.20 -0.50 -11.97
CA GLY A 82 -5.04 0.77 -11.25
C GLY A 82 -4.07 1.72 -11.95
N LEU A 83 -2.92 1.21 -12.42
CA LEU A 83 -1.96 1.96 -13.22
C LEU A 83 -2.55 2.48 -14.55
N LYS A 84 -3.51 1.75 -15.14
CA LYS A 84 -4.21 2.16 -16.37
C LYS A 84 -5.32 3.18 -16.11
N LEU A 85 -6.06 3.05 -15.01
CA LEU A 85 -7.26 3.84 -14.71
C LEU A 85 -6.97 5.16 -14.00
N PHE A 86 -6.10 5.16 -12.98
CA PHE A 86 -5.76 6.35 -12.19
C PHE A 86 -4.59 7.17 -12.77
N GLY A 87 -4.12 6.76 -13.95
CA GLY A 87 -3.17 7.48 -14.77
C GLY A 87 -1.72 7.29 -14.31
N ALA A 88 -0.84 7.05 -15.29
CA ALA A 88 0.60 7.14 -15.13
C ALA A 88 1.06 8.52 -14.60
N THR A 89 0.22 9.56 -14.70
CA THR A 89 0.48 10.93 -14.25
C THR A 89 0.51 11.07 -12.73
N THR A 90 -0.43 10.49 -12.00
CA THR A 90 -0.46 10.53 -10.53
C THR A 90 0.73 9.76 -9.96
N TYR A 91 0.98 8.56 -10.49
CA TYR A 91 2.10 7.74 -10.06
C TYR A 91 3.46 8.39 -10.38
N LEU A 92 3.60 9.04 -11.54
CA LEU A 92 4.81 9.78 -11.90
C LEU A 92 5.02 10.98 -10.96
N LEU A 93 3.97 11.75 -10.69
CA LEU A 93 4.04 12.90 -9.78
C LEU A 93 4.40 12.46 -8.36
N ASP A 94 3.75 11.40 -7.84
CA ASP A 94 4.04 10.86 -6.51
C ASP A 94 5.49 10.41 -6.40
N ASN A 95 5.99 9.66 -7.39
CA ASN A 95 7.40 9.25 -7.41
C ASN A 95 8.33 10.45 -7.52
N LEU A 96 8.01 11.44 -8.36
CA LEU A 96 8.81 12.67 -8.50
C LEU A 96 8.94 13.39 -7.15
N ILE A 97 7.83 13.55 -6.41
CA ILE A 97 7.83 14.18 -5.08
C ILE A 97 8.61 13.33 -4.07
N ILE A 98 8.34 12.02 -3.99
CA ILE A 98 9.02 11.12 -3.05
C ILE A 98 10.54 11.11 -3.28
N PHE A 99 10.98 10.96 -4.54
CA PHE A 99 12.41 10.93 -4.85
C PHE A 99 13.08 12.30 -4.71
N SER A 100 12.35 13.39 -4.96
CA SER A 100 12.92 14.74 -4.81
C SER A 100 12.98 15.19 -3.36
N GLU A 101 11.93 14.95 -2.56
CA GLU A 101 11.81 15.54 -1.22
C GLU A 101 12.17 14.58 -0.08
N MET A 102 11.95 13.28 -0.27
CA MET A 102 12.05 12.30 0.82
C MET A 102 13.23 11.35 0.67
N TRP A 103 13.88 11.29 -0.49
CA TRP A 103 15.02 10.40 -0.71
C TRP A 103 16.22 10.82 0.14
N GLU A 104 16.76 9.87 0.90
CA GLU A 104 17.88 10.11 1.81
C GLU A 104 19.13 10.50 1.00
N THR A 105 19.68 11.68 1.29
CA THR A 105 20.88 12.21 0.63
C THR A 105 21.99 12.41 1.66
N PRO A 106 23.16 11.73 1.53
CA PRO A 106 23.54 10.85 0.42
C PRO A 106 22.78 9.51 0.43
N THR A 107 22.57 8.96 -0.77
CA THR A 107 21.86 7.68 -0.97
C THR A 107 22.45 6.55 -0.13
N PRO A 108 21.64 5.83 0.67
CA PRO A 108 22.11 4.67 1.42
C PRO A 108 22.67 3.58 0.51
N SER A 109 23.59 2.78 1.03
CA SER A 109 24.09 1.61 0.30
C SER A 109 22.98 0.56 0.10
N VAL A 110 23.07 -0.24 -0.98
CA VAL A 110 22.17 -1.37 -1.21
C VAL A 110 22.10 -2.28 0.01
N ALA A 111 23.23 -2.59 0.64
CA ALA A 111 23.26 -3.42 1.84
C ALA A 111 22.46 -2.83 3.02
N GLN A 112 22.52 -1.50 3.22
CA GLN A 112 21.72 -0.84 4.25
C GLN A 112 20.23 -0.87 3.91
N MET A 113 19.85 -0.62 2.66
CA MET A 113 18.44 -0.69 2.23
C MET A 113 17.89 -2.11 2.35
N THR A 114 18.66 -3.12 1.93
CA THR A 114 18.29 -4.54 2.10
C THR A 114 18.13 -4.90 3.58
N ALA A 115 19.05 -4.47 4.45
CA ALA A 115 18.94 -4.73 5.89
C ALA A 115 17.69 -4.07 6.50
N ARG A 116 17.35 -2.83 6.09
CA ARG A 116 16.12 -2.14 6.51
C ARG A 116 14.87 -2.91 6.04
N PHE A 117 14.85 -3.34 4.78
CA PHE A 117 13.76 -4.14 4.21
C PHE A 117 13.57 -5.46 4.98
N GLU A 118 14.65 -6.20 5.21
CA GLU A 118 14.63 -7.48 5.92
C GLU A 118 14.24 -7.36 7.40
N ALA A 119 14.49 -6.21 8.02
CA ALA A 119 14.09 -5.91 9.39
C ALA A 119 12.57 -5.73 9.56
N THR A 120 11.81 -5.57 8.48
CA THR A 120 10.36 -5.31 8.51
C THR A 120 9.53 -6.42 7.88
N THR A 121 8.49 -6.90 8.57
CA THR A 121 7.68 -8.04 8.09
C THR A 121 6.83 -7.72 6.86
N MET A 122 6.45 -6.46 6.66
CA MET A 122 5.56 -5.99 5.61
C MET A 122 6.17 -4.72 5.03
N SER A 123 6.53 -4.73 3.75
CA SER A 123 7.28 -3.65 3.12
C SER A 123 7.16 -3.70 1.61
N GLY A 124 6.94 -2.54 0.97
CA GLY A 124 6.98 -2.40 -0.49
C GLY A 124 8.40 -2.18 -1.00
N LEU A 125 8.65 -2.56 -2.26
CA LEU A 125 9.87 -2.22 -2.98
C LEU A 125 9.54 -1.13 -4.00
N LEU A 126 10.23 0.01 -3.91
CA LEU A 126 10.22 1.01 -4.97
C LEU A 126 11.32 0.63 -5.98
N SER A 127 10.94 0.44 -7.24
CA SER A 127 11.88 0.12 -8.33
C SER A 127 12.15 1.36 -9.17
N SER A 128 13.42 1.58 -9.53
CA SER A 128 13.84 2.57 -10.52
C SER A 128 14.33 1.87 -11.80
N THR A 129 14.06 2.47 -12.96
CA THR A 129 14.58 2.05 -14.27
C THR A 129 15.74 2.93 -14.76
N GLU A 130 16.36 3.70 -13.86
CA GLU A 130 17.48 4.59 -14.20
C GLU A 130 18.76 3.82 -14.55
N LYS A 131 19.59 4.36 -15.44
CA LYS A 131 20.91 3.81 -15.79
C LYS A 131 22.02 4.18 -14.81
N SER A 132 21.81 4.00 -13.52
CA SER A 132 22.89 4.14 -12.54
C SER A 132 23.77 2.89 -12.49
N SER A 133 25.04 3.02 -12.06
CA SER A 133 25.93 1.86 -11.87
C SER A 133 25.38 0.83 -10.86
N VAL A 134 24.45 1.27 -10.01
CA VAL A 134 23.70 0.42 -9.08
C VAL A 134 22.55 -0.29 -9.80
N CYS A 135 21.71 0.43 -10.55
CA CYS A 135 20.56 -0.13 -11.27
C CYS A 135 20.94 -1.06 -12.43
N ASN A 136 22.09 -0.82 -13.08
CA ASN A 136 22.64 -1.70 -14.11
C ASN A 136 22.93 -3.12 -13.60
N LYS A 137 23.17 -3.30 -12.29
CA LYS A 137 23.34 -4.63 -11.68
C LYS A 137 22.03 -5.43 -11.66
N PHE A 138 20.89 -4.76 -11.69
CA PHE A 138 19.56 -5.35 -11.62
C PHE A 138 18.90 -5.52 -12.99
N LYS A 139 19.63 -5.25 -14.09
CA LYS A 139 19.08 -5.22 -15.47
C LYS A 139 17.81 -4.37 -15.58
N ALA A 140 17.67 -3.33 -14.75
CA ALA A 140 16.55 -2.40 -14.85
C ALA A 140 16.60 -1.77 -16.26
N GLY A 141 15.46 -1.71 -16.95
CA GLY A 141 15.36 -1.59 -18.41
C GLY A 141 16.20 -0.49 -19.09
N ASP A 142 16.29 -0.54 -20.42
CA ASP A 142 17.19 0.28 -21.24
C ASP A 142 16.83 1.79 -21.35
N TYR A 143 16.03 2.32 -20.41
CA TYR A 143 15.53 3.69 -20.48
C TYR A 143 16.64 4.71 -20.26
N ASP A 144 16.98 5.45 -21.32
CA ASP A 144 18.05 6.47 -21.31
C ASP A 144 17.54 7.81 -20.77
N ALA A 145 17.21 7.85 -19.49
CA ALA A 145 16.87 9.08 -18.81
C ALA A 145 17.56 9.18 -17.45
N ASN A 146 17.97 10.40 -17.11
CA ASN A 146 18.33 10.72 -15.74
C ASN A 146 17.06 10.71 -14.88
N GLY A 147 17.20 10.36 -13.60
CA GLY A 147 16.12 10.56 -12.63
C GLY A 147 15.63 12.01 -12.69
N ILE A 148 14.32 12.20 -12.80
CA ILE A 148 13.72 13.53 -12.72
C ILE A 148 13.69 13.89 -11.23
N ILE A 149 14.52 14.85 -10.83
CA ILE A 149 14.58 15.40 -9.48
C ILE A 149 14.57 16.92 -9.63
N TYR A 150 13.70 17.63 -8.89
CA TYR A 150 13.71 19.09 -8.86
C TYR A 150 14.58 19.63 -7.74
N GLU A 151 15.07 20.86 -7.92
CA GLU A 151 15.80 21.57 -6.88
C GLU A 151 14.85 21.98 -5.75
N HIS A 152 15.31 21.81 -4.51
CA HIS A 152 14.60 22.30 -3.34
C HIS A 152 14.53 23.82 -3.34
N ASP A 153 13.33 24.34 -3.08
CA ASP A 153 13.12 25.78 -2.99
C ASP A 153 13.52 26.32 -1.60
N GLU A 154 13.27 27.62 -1.38
CA GLU A 154 13.58 28.25 -0.10
C GLU A 154 12.67 27.80 1.05
N TYR A 155 11.62 27.01 0.81
CA TYR A 155 10.67 26.54 1.84
C TYR A 155 10.88 25.07 2.20
N TRP A 156 11.62 24.32 1.39
CA TRP A 156 11.94 22.93 1.66
C TRP A 156 12.56 22.72 3.04
N ASN A 157 12.01 21.76 3.79
CA ASN A 157 12.43 21.39 5.14
C ASN A 157 12.46 22.58 6.13
N LYS A 158 11.63 23.61 5.92
CA LYS A 158 11.44 24.72 6.86
C LYS A 158 10.09 24.61 7.56
N ALA A 159 10.13 24.78 8.88
CA ALA A 159 8.95 24.95 9.70
C ALA A 159 8.08 26.10 9.19
N SER A 160 6.80 25.83 8.98
CA SER A 160 5.83 26.87 8.63
C SER A 160 5.39 27.64 9.87
N LYS A 161 5.36 28.97 9.77
CA LYS A 161 4.80 29.84 10.81
C LYS A 161 3.29 29.91 10.71
N ILE A 162 2.62 29.58 11.81
CA ILE A 162 1.17 29.77 11.98
C ILE A 162 0.92 31.26 12.08
N GLN A 163 0.21 31.81 11.10
CA GLN A 163 -0.13 33.22 11.07
C GLN A 163 -1.06 33.58 12.23
N ASP A 164 -0.99 34.83 12.72
CA ASP A 164 -1.74 35.26 13.92
C ASP A 164 -3.26 35.06 13.79
N GLN A 165 -3.82 35.20 12.57
CA GLN A 165 -5.24 34.96 12.29
C GLN A 165 -5.61 33.50 12.01
N ALA A 166 -4.64 32.58 11.98
CA ALA A 166 -4.85 31.19 11.61
C ALA A 166 -4.80 30.25 12.83
N SER A 167 -5.32 29.04 12.66
CA SER A 167 -5.14 27.91 13.57
C SER A 167 -5.00 26.65 12.74
N VAL A 168 -4.19 25.71 13.21
CA VAL A 168 -3.92 24.44 12.51
C VAL A 168 -4.56 23.30 13.28
N LEU A 169 -5.40 22.54 12.60
CA LEU A 169 -5.88 21.24 13.09
C LEU A 169 -5.20 20.16 12.28
N LEU A 170 -4.39 19.33 12.94
CA LEU A 170 -3.80 18.14 12.33
C LEU A 170 -4.62 16.92 12.73
N MET A 171 -4.92 16.06 11.77
CA MET A 171 -5.63 14.80 12.00
C MET A 171 -4.70 13.66 11.60
N SER A 172 -4.62 12.63 12.44
CA SER A 172 -3.78 11.47 12.18
C SER A 172 -4.49 10.18 12.53
N SER A 173 -4.04 9.08 11.95
CA SER A 173 -4.52 7.73 12.25
C SER A 173 -3.38 6.90 12.85
N GLU A 174 -3.67 6.10 13.88
CA GLU A 174 -2.70 5.15 14.44
C GLU A 174 -2.52 3.89 13.60
N LEU A 175 -3.48 3.52 12.75
CA LEU A 175 -3.39 2.36 11.86
C LEU A 175 -3.05 2.74 10.42
N ASP A 176 -2.57 3.95 10.15
CA ASP A 176 -2.09 4.36 8.83
C ASP A 176 -0.67 3.83 8.58
N PRO A 177 -0.49 2.85 7.66
CA PRO A 177 0.82 2.31 7.33
C PRO A 177 1.62 3.22 6.39
N MET A 178 0.95 4.13 5.68
CA MET A 178 1.54 5.05 4.71
C MET A 178 2.06 6.32 5.39
N ALA A 179 1.26 6.87 6.32
CA ALA A 179 1.61 8.04 7.13
C ALA A 179 1.53 7.73 8.64
N PRO A 180 2.46 6.94 9.20
CA PRO A 180 2.46 6.58 10.62
C PRO A 180 2.32 7.81 11.53
N SER A 181 1.43 7.72 12.54
CA SER A 181 1.04 8.83 13.42
C SER A 181 2.21 9.60 14.06
N LYS A 182 3.36 8.96 14.29
CA LYS A 182 4.59 9.63 14.77
C LYS A 182 5.00 10.83 13.90
N TYR A 183 4.78 10.76 12.59
CA TYR A 183 5.12 11.84 11.67
C TYR A 183 4.18 13.03 11.81
N ALA A 184 2.91 12.80 12.19
CA ALA A 184 2.00 13.88 12.55
C ALA A 184 2.47 14.61 13.82
N THR A 185 2.98 13.88 14.82
CA THR A 185 3.60 14.50 16.01
C THR A 185 4.80 15.34 15.63
N TYR A 186 5.72 14.80 14.83
CA TYR A 186 6.89 15.57 14.37
C TYR A 186 6.51 16.80 13.56
N PHE A 187 5.49 16.69 12.70
CA PHE A 187 5.00 17.81 11.92
C PHE A 187 4.37 18.89 12.82
N LEU A 188 3.53 18.50 13.77
CA LEU A 188 2.94 19.41 14.75
C LEU A 188 4.03 20.14 15.55
N ASP A 189 5.02 19.42 16.05
CA ASP A 189 6.13 19.98 16.84
C ASP A 189 6.95 20.99 16.03
N ALA A 190 7.15 20.72 14.74
CA ALA A 190 7.89 21.60 13.85
C ALA A 190 7.18 22.92 13.54
N LEU A 191 5.84 23.00 13.61
CA LEU A 191 5.11 24.24 13.30
C LEU A 191 5.45 25.38 14.29
N ASP A 192 5.75 26.57 13.77
CA ASP A 192 6.04 27.76 14.56
C ASP A 192 4.73 28.49 14.94
N GLY A 193 4.28 28.28 16.17
CA GLY A 193 3.10 28.92 16.74
C GLY A 193 2.31 28.00 17.67
N ASP A 194 1.52 28.61 18.57
CA ASP A 194 0.81 27.87 19.62
C ASP A 194 -0.63 27.48 19.25
N LYS A 195 -1.18 28.03 18.16
CA LYS A 195 -2.56 27.77 17.72
C LYS A 195 -2.64 26.49 16.88
N LYS A 196 -2.24 25.37 17.47
CA LYS A 196 -2.19 24.07 16.82
C LYS A 196 -2.71 22.96 17.73
N GLU A 197 -3.44 22.02 17.15
CA GLU A 197 -4.00 20.85 17.85
C GLU A 197 -3.84 19.60 16.96
N LEU A 198 -3.57 18.45 17.57
CA LEU A 198 -3.52 17.15 16.91
C LEU A 198 -4.63 16.23 17.45
N ILE A 199 -5.49 15.76 16.55
CA ILE A 199 -6.46 14.71 16.84
C ILE A 199 -5.96 13.40 16.22
N THR A 200 -5.79 12.38 17.06
CA THR A 200 -5.34 11.05 16.64
C THR A 200 -6.48 10.05 16.77
N PHE A 201 -6.82 9.41 15.66
CA PHE A 201 -7.82 8.35 15.58
C PHE A 201 -7.14 6.99 15.70
N LYS A 202 -7.50 6.23 16.73
CA LYS A 202 -6.81 4.97 17.06
C LYS A 202 -6.99 3.85 16.04
N TYR A 203 -8.09 3.86 15.29
CA TYR A 203 -8.50 2.69 14.51
C TYR A 203 -9.01 3.01 13.10
N THR A 204 -8.69 4.19 12.57
CA THR A 204 -8.99 4.55 11.17
C THR A 204 -7.76 4.27 10.30
N THR A 205 -7.88 4.38 8.99
CA THR A 205 -6.75 4.24 8.04
C THR A 205 -6.84 5.33 6.98
N GLN A 206 -5.71 5.91 6.56
CA GLN A 206 -5.54 6.85 5.43
C GLN A 206 -6.79 7.66 5.02
N GLY A 207 -7.54 7.19 4.01
CA GLY A 207 -8.66 7.91 3.37
C GLY A 207 -9.90 8.09 4.24
N ASN A 208 -10.06 7.29 5.31
CA ASN A 208 -11.25 7.36 6.18
C ASN A 208 -11.32 8.68 6.97
N LEU A 209 -10.23 9.46 6.99
CA LEU A 209 -10.22 10.82 7.54
C LEU A 209 -10.66 11.87 6.52
N ALA A 210 -10.50 11.60 5.22
CA ALA A 210 -10.83 12.53 4.13
C ALA A 210 -12.30 12.42 3.69
N GLU A 211 -12.90 11.24 3.81
CA GLU A 211 -14.30 10.96 3.44
C GLU A 211 -15.31 11.23 4.57
N GLY A 212 -14.81 11.65 5.74
CA GLY A 212 -15.65 11.97 6.90
C GLY A 212 -16.37 13.31 6.72
N ASP A 213 -17.70 13.28 6.72
CA ASP A 213 -18.51 14.50 6.84
C ASP A 213 -18.24 15.15 8.21
N LEU A 214 -17.48 16.26 8.20
CA LEU A 214 -17.07 16.99 9.40
C LEU A 214 -18.26 17.57 10.18
N ASP A 215 -19.39 17.86 9.52
CA ASP A 215 -20.62 18.30 10.18
C ASP A 215 -21.32 17.16 10.93
N LYS A 216 -20.99 15.91 10.56
CA LYS A 216 -21.43 14.68 11.23
C LYS A 216 -20.34 14.04 12.10
N LEU A 217 -19.24 14.74 12.38
CA LEU A 217 -18.18 14.27 13.28
C LEU A 217 -18.69 14.27 14.73
N ASN A 218 -19.66 13.41 15.00
CA ASN A 218 -20.14 13.12 16.32
C ASN A 218 -19.14 12.18 16.97
N LYS A 219 -18.48 12.66 18.03
CA LYS A 219 -17.52 11.88 18.80
C LYS A 219 -18.12 10.59 19.38
N THR A 220 -19.45 10.45 19.43
CA THR A 220 -20.11 9.24 19.92
C THR A 220 -20.17 8.10 18.92
N CYS A 221 -20.09 8.33 17.60
CA CYS A 221 -20.12 7.25 16.60
C CYS A 221 -18.73 6.74 16.19
N VAL A 222 -17.67 7.38 16.70
CA VAL A 222 -16.30 6.91 16.53
C VAL A 222 -16.16 5.49 17.13
N GLU A 223 -16.72 5.22 18.31
CA GLU A 223 -16.68 3.87 18.93
C GLU A 223 -17.41 2.77 18.13
N ASP A 224 -18.51 3.10 17.46
CA ASP A 224 -19.27 2.15 16.63
C ASP A 224 -18.56 1.85 15.29
N GLN A 225 -18.02 2.89 14.63
CA GLN A 225 -17.17 2.74 13.44
C GLN A 225 -15.84 2.01 13.75
N ILE A 226 -15.29 2.22 14.96
CA ILE A 226 -14.13 1.50 15.49
C ILE A 226 -14.40 -0.01 15.61
N SER A 227 -15.61 -0.38 16.01
CA SER A 227 -16.00 -1.79 16.16
C SER A 227 -16.12 -2.52 14.81
N SER A 228 -16.44 -1.80 13.73
CA SER A 228 -16.40 -2.32 12.35
C SER A 228 -15.00 -2.28 11.72
N ALA A 229 -14.18 -1.27 12.04
CA ALA A 229 -12.87 -1.07 11.41
C ALA A 229 -11.77 -2.06 11.86
N LEU A 230 -11.96 -2.75 13.00
CA LEU A 230 -11.04 -3.79 13.50
C LEU A 230 -11.62 -5.21 13.48
N ASN A 231 -12.72 -5.43 12.77
CA ASN A 231 -13.19 -6.79 12.57
C ASN A 231 -12.35 -7.44 11.45
N TRP A 232 -11.43 -8.34 11.80
CA TRP A 232 -10.67 -9.18 10.86
C TRP A 232 -11.56 -10.22 10.13
N THR A 233 -12.87 -10.02 10.15
CA THR A 233 -13.82 -10.77 9.32
C THR A 233 -13.73 -10.20 7.92
N ILE A 234 -13.34 -11.04 6.98
CA ILE A 234 -13.34 -10.70 5.57
C ILE A 234 -14.81 -10.65 5.12
N PRO A 235 -15.31 -9.53 4.57
CA PRO A 235 -16.62 -9.48 3.93
C PRO A 235 -16.78 -10.61 2.91
N ILE A 236 -17.96 -11.24 2.86
CA ILE A 236 -18.15 -12.49 2.09
C ILE A 236 -17.94 -12.29 0.58
N ASP A 237 -18.32 -11.12 0.07
CA ASP A 237 -18.11 -10.65 -1.28
C ASP A 237 -16.61 -10.51 -1.60
N GLN A 238 -15.83 -9.95 -0.68
CA GLN A 238 -14.37 -9.89 -0.81
C GLN A 238 -13.78 -11.30 -0.74
N GLN A 239 -14.22 -12.14 0.20
CA GLN A 239 -13.73 -13.51 0.31
C GLN A 239 -13.94 -14.29 -1.00
N TYR A 240 -15.12 -14.18 -1.60
CA TYR A 240 -15.44 -14.85 -2.86
C TYR A 240 -14.67 -14.27 -4.04
N THR A 241 -14.53 -12.95 -4.10
CA THR A 241 -13.79 -12.27 -5.17
C THR A 241 -12.31 -12.60 -5.15
N TYR A 242 -11.67 -12.44 -3.99
CA TYR A 242 -10.21 -12.49 -3.84
C TYR A 242 -9.67 -13.87 -3.48
N LEU A 243 -10.43 -14.68 -2.73
CA LEU A 243 -9.99 -16.02 -2.29
C LEU A 243 -10.76 -17.15 -2.97
N SER A 244 -11.92 -16.86 -3.58
CA SER A 244 -12.76 -17.84 -4.29
C SER A 244 -13.00 -19.11 -3.46
N THR A 245 -13.42 -18.91 -2.21
CA THR A 245 -13.62 -19.99 -1.23
C THR A 245 -14.69 -19.61 -0.21
N ASP A 246 -15.35 -20.61 0.38
CA ASP A 246 -16.40 -20.47 1.39
C ASP A 246 -15.86 -20.24 2.81
N ASP A 247 -14.61 -20.62 3.06
CA ASP A 247 -13.88 -20.36 4.31
C ASP A 247 -12.46 -19.84 4.01
N ALA A 248 -12.17 -18.60 4.45
CA ALA A 248 -10.89 -17.95 4.18
C ALA A 248 -9.67 -18.71 4.71
N TYR A 249 -9.78 -19.53 5.75
CA TYR A 249 -8.65 -20.24 6.36
C TYR A 249 -8.55 -21.68 5.88
N ASP A 250 -9.67 -22.40 5.85
CA ASP A 250 -9.75 -23.84 5.67
C ASP A 250 -10.49 -24.29 4.41
N GLY A 251 -11.20 -23.37 3.76
CA GLY A 251 -11.97 -23.64 2.55
C GLY A 251 -11.08 -24.08 1.39
N VAL A 252 -11.73 -24.75 0.44
CA VAL A 252 -11.13 -25.18 -0.83
C VAL A 252 -11.47 -24.16 -1.90
N PHE A 253 -10.59 -24.00 -2.87
CA PHE A 253 -10.85 -23.17 -4.04
C PHE A 253 -12.09 -23.68 -4.79
N ASP A 254 -13.01 -22.78 -5.09
CA ASP A 254 -14.22 -23.01 -5.86
C ASP A 254 -14.41 -21.85 -6.83
N SER A 255 -14.00 -22.08 -8.09
CA SER A 255 -14.09 -21.09 -9.17
C SER A 255 -15.50 -20.57 -9.42
N SER A 256 -16.55 -21.24 -8.92
CA SER A 256 -17.93 -20.75 -9.05
C SER A 256 -18.27 -19.62 -8.08
N LEU A 257 -17.47 -19.43 -7.03
CA LEU A 257 -17.65 -18.36 -6.03
C LEU A 257 -17.05 -17.05 -6.50
N SER A 258 -15.88 -17.09 -7.12
CA SER A 258 -15.35 -15.92 -7.83
C SER A 258 -16.32 -15.57 -8.94
N VAL A 259 -16.93 -14.39 -8.85
CA VAL A 259 -17.80 -13.89 -9.91
C VAL A 259 -16.93 -13.73 -11.15
N ASP A 260 -17.02 -14.68 -12.09
CA ASP A 260 -16.57 -14.47 -13.45
C ASP A 260 -17.32 -13.25 -13.98
N LYS A 261 -16.65 -12.10 -13.97
CA LYS A 261 -16.51 -11.11 -15.03
C LYS A 261 -15.89 -9.87 -14.38
N VAL A 262 -14.82 -9.35 -14.97
CA VAL A 262 -14.64 -7.89 -14.98
C VAL A 262 -15.43 -7.39 -16.19
N PRO A 263 -16.66 -6.87 -16.02
CA PRO A 263 -17.10 -5.71 -16.77
C PRO A 263 -17.11 -4.58 -15.74
N VAL A 264 -16.16 -3.66 -15.84
CA VAL A 264 -16.32 -2.36 -15.18
C VAL A 264 -17.74 -1.89 -15.51
N THR A 265 -18.61 -1.84 -14.51
CA THR A 265 -20.00 -1.44 -14.75
C THR A 265 -20.03 0.08 -14.88
N GLU A 266 -20.98 0.63 -15.64
CA GLU A 266 -21.13 2.10 -15.79
C GLU A 266 -21.29 2.81 -14.43
N GLU A 267 -21.69 2.08 -13.38
CA GLU A 267 -21.84 2.56 -12.01
C GLU A 267 -20.48 2.72 -11.28
N ASP A 268 -19.52 1.82 -11.54
CA ASP A 268 -18.13 1.97 -11.10
C ASP A 268 -17.45 3.13 -11.84
N ALA A 269 -17.78 3.34 -13.13
CA ALA A 269 -17.28 4.47 -13.90
C ALA A 269 -17.85 5.81 -13.40
N SER A 270 -19.12 5.85 -13.01
CA SER A 270 -19.79 7.05 -12.48
C SER A 270 -19.25 7.49 -11.12
N SER A 271 -19.00 6.56 -10.21
CA SER A 271 -18.39 6.86 -8.90
C SER A 271 -16.92 7.30 -9.04
N MET A 272 -16.23 6.84 -10.09
CA MET A 272 -14.87 7.28 -10.44
C MET A 272 -14.83 8.64 -11.15
N GLU A 273 -15.88 9.03 -11.85
CA GLU A 273 -16.00 10.35 -12.51
C GLU A 273 -16.26 11.46 -11.48
N GLU A 274 -17.05 11.16 -10.44
CA GLU A 274 -17.21 12.03 -9.27
C GLU A 274 -15.89 12.21 -8.48
N ALA A 275 -15.06 11.17 -8.39
CA ALA A 275 -13.72 11.26 -7.77
C ALA A 275 -12.74 12.09 -8.60
N LYS A 276 -12.83 12.04 -9.95
CA LYS A 276 -12.07 12.94 -10.85
C LYS A 276 -12.50 14.40 -10.67
N ASP A 277 -13.80 14.68 -10.64
CA ASP A 277 -14.31 16.04 -10.45
C ASP A 277 -13.95 16.59 -9.06
N ALA A 278 -13.93 15.74 -8.02
CA ALA A 278 -13.50 16.13 -6.67
C ALA A 278 -11.99 16.45 -6.58
N SER A 279 -11.16 15.84 -7.44
CA SER A 279 -9.71 16.09 -7.51
C SER A 279 -9.31 17.38 -8.26
N GLY A 280 -10.27 18.05 -8.90
CA GLY A 280 -10.04 19.34 -9.57
C GLY A 280 -9.13 19.29 -10.81
N VAL A 281 -8.82 18.10 -11.32
CA VAL A 281 -8.04 17.93 -12.55
C VAL A 281 -8.93 18.25 -13.75
N ARG A 282 -8.83 19.48 -14.26
CA ARG A 282 -9.36 19.83 -15.58
C ARG A 282 -8.36 19.40 -16.65
N ASP A 283 -8.89 18.81 -17.71
CA ASP A 283 -8.18 18.43 -18.96
C ASP A 283 -7.25 19.53 -19.51
#